data_AF-A0A6P0TA96-F1
#
_entry.id   AF-A0A6P0TA96-F1
#
_cell.length_a   1.000
_cell.length_b   1.000
_cell.length_c   1.000
_cell.angle_alpha   90.00
_cell.angle_beta   90.00
_cell.angle_gamma   90.00
#
_symmetry.space_group_name_H-M   'P 1'
#
loop_
_entity.id
_entity.type
_entity.pdbx_description
1 polymer ?
#
loop_
_entity_poly.entity_id
_entity_poly.type
_entity_poly.pdbx_seq_one_letter_code
_entity_poly.pdbx_strand_id
1 'polypeptide(L)'
;MSATFAKSFKIPDPIPEKGIQQAAVLMRKGRLYRYNFSENFASTPHSSGSSIPKDWDEDDQIATEVANFEYEFSRYIGIPYVVAVNSCGSALFIALKALGIEHGDEVLTNAFTFTAVPSSIVHAGGKPVYVECSSNYVIDIEDFKLKVASHPEAKVFIVSHMRGHISDLDSIKEICEQSGIKLVEDCAHSLGAKWNDQPVGCHGQISCFSTQSYKLLNSGEGGLIATSDDTLAAYCILAAGSYEKLYKKHIARPFEDDLFEELKPHVPNFSLRMNNLTAAVLRPQLEFTDQKVTDNLQRYEQLARIINSVRNIHVPTSLPQVQRAPDSLQFNLLGLTEEQVNQFILETGKRGVTIQVFGKADNSRYYKNWQYSFEDLPSLEKTKAVLVSACDIRLPSSFNSDDLNLIGYIIKDVLYKILSENNPQDYPSGLSTFFETTEEVKEKYDTWADFYDKEHYDNGWTILLNHVAYTLVPYLQDGAEILDIGCGTGLLGRELISYGFQNLHGVDISQQSLNNLEKLNLYQGLHLEELGKTLSFDSDQFDLLISTGVFTRNQVPLESFEELSRILKPGGFFAVVLRIEDNDFYYKPIQTYCKMGDWKEVLKSKISVLQSCNHELVVVQKC
;
A
#
# COMPACT_ATOMS: atom_id res chain seq x y z
N MET A 1 10.25 5.89 26.78
CA MET A 1 9.10 5.02 26.41
C MET A 1 9.23 4.73 24.93
N SER A 2 9.03 3.49 24.49
CA SER A 2 9.04 3.16 23.05
C SER A 2 7.91 3.93 22.34
N ALA A 3 8.17 4.47 21.15
CA ALA A 3 7.17 5.24 20.41
C ALA A 3 5.94 4.37 20.10
N THR A 4 4.73 4.91 20.31
CA THR A 4 3.45 4.22 20.07
C THR A 4 2.59 5.04 19.11
N PHE A 5 1.84 4.33 18.27
CA PHE A 5 0.87 4.92 17.34
C PHE A 5 -0.55 4.85 17.93
N ALA A 6 -1.31 5.94 17.83
CA ALA A 6 -2.60 6.05 18.52
C ALA A 6 -3.82 6.13 17.59
N LYS A 7 -3.64 6.49 16.30
CA LYS A 7 -4.78 6.62 15.37
C LYS A 7 -5.33 5.26 14.97
N SER A 8 -6.61 5.23 14.59
CA SER A 8 -7.28 4.00 14.19
C SER A 8 -6.98 3.65 12.73
N PHE A 9 -6.63 2.39 12.48
CA PHE A 9 -6.53 1.79 11.14
C PHE A 9 -7.89 1.38 10.55
N LYS A 10 -8.98 1.49 11.32
CA LYS A 10 -10.28 0.87 11.02
C LYS A 10 -11.41 1.87 10.78
N ILE A 11 -11.16 3.17 10.74
CA ILE A 11 -12.20 4.17 10.52
C ILE A 11 -12.23 4.53 9.03
N PRO A 12 -13.33 4.26 8.31
CA PRO A 12 -13.52 4.74 6.94
C PRO A 12 -13.62 6.27 6.85
N ASP A 13 -13.50 6.79 5.64
CA ASP A 13 -13.73 8.20 5.36
C ASP A 13 -15.17 8.62 5.75
N PRO A 14 -15.34 9.85 6.28
CA PRO A 14 -16.67 10.41 6.50
C PRO A 14 -17.41 10.61 5.18
N ILE A 15 -18.73 10.48 5.22
CA ILE A 15 -19.60 10.77 4.07
C ILE A 15 -19.66 12.29 3.87
N PRO A 16 -19.57 12.80 2.61
CA PRO A 16 -19.72 14.23 2.35
C PRO A 16 -21.07 14.78 2.82
N GLU A 17 -21.09 16.03 3.27
CA GLU A 17 -22.28 16.69 3.83
C GLU A 17 -23.48 16.68 2.85
N LYS A 18 -23.23 16.86 1.53
CA LYS A 18 -24.27 16.74 0.48
C LYS A 18 -25.00 15.39 0.55
N GLY A 19 -24.27 14.30 0.80
CA GLY A 19 -24.83 12.95 0.90
C GLY A 19 -25.63 12.73 2.17
N ILE A 20 -25.15 13.26 3.30
CA ILE A 20 -25.84 13.21 4.60
C ILE A 20 -27.18 13.95 4.52
N GLN A 21 -27.17 15.17 3.97
CA GLN A 21 -28.37 15.98 3.80
C GLN A 21 -29.38 15.29 2.89
N GLN A 22 -28.92 14.72 1.76
CA GLN A 22 -29.81 14.03 0.83
C GLN A 22 -30.41 12.76 1.44
N ALA A 23 -29.63 11.97 2.17
CA ALA A 23 -30.14 10.82 2.91
C ALA A 23 -31.24 11.23 3.91
N ALA A 24 -31.05 12.35 4.63
CA ALA A 24 -32.07 12.88 5.54
C ALA A 24 -33.36 13.31 4.81
N VAL A 25 -33.25 13.92 3.63
CA VAL A 25 -34.40 14.27 2.79
C VAL A 25 -35.18 13.02 2.37
N LEU A 26 -34.49 11.97 1.91
CA LEU A 26 -35.11 10.72 1.50
C LEU A 26 -35.86 10.03 2.65
N MET A 27 -35.26 10.01 3.84
CA MET A 27 -35.88 9.46 5.04
C MET A 27 -37.14 10.23 5.42
N ARG A 28 -37.10 11.57 5.43
CA ARG A 28 -38.28 12.41 5.73
C ARG A 28 -39.41 12.23 4.72
N LYS A 29 -39.08 11.98 3.45
CA LYS A 29 -40.05 11.79 2.37
C LYS A 29 -40.49 10.32 2.18
N GLY A 30 -39.90 9.36 2.89
CA GLY A 30 -40.20 7.92 2.73
C GLY A 30 -39.77 7.32 1.38
N ARG A 31 -38.85 7.97 0.65
CA ARG A 31 -38.46 7.59 -0.73
C ARG A 31 -37.24 6.66 -0.76
N LEU A 32 -37.27 5.60 0.05
CA LEU A 32 -36.12 4.71 0.22
C LEU A 32 -35.96 3.69 -0.92
N TYR A 33 -37.08 3.24 -1.51
CA TYR A 33 -37.07 2.25 -2.59
C TYR A 33 -36.56 2.84 -3.90
N ARG A 34 -35.67 2.13 -4.60
CA ARG A 34 -34.99 2.61 -5.81
C ARG A 34 -35.88 3.04 -6.97
N TYR A 35 -37.17 2.68 -6.96
CA TYR A 35 -38.13 3.06 -8.00
C TYR A 35 -39.22 4.02 -7.50
N ASN A 36 -39.13 4.53 -6.25
CA ASN A 36 -40.07 5.50 -5.65
C ASN A 36 -39.76 6.95 -6.07
N PHE A 37 -39.83 7.27 -7.37
CA PHE A 37 -39.83 8.64 -7.93
C PHE A 37 -40.75 8.72 -9.18
N SER A 38 -40.98 9.93 -9.70
CA SER A 38 -42.18 10.32 -10.46
C SER A 38 -42.58 9.37 -11.60
N GLU A 39 -43.88 9.19 -11.79
CA GLU A 39 -44.45 8.45 -12.93
C GLU A 39 -44.10 9.09 -14.29
N ASN A 40 -43.72 10.37 -14.30
CA ASN A 40 -43.37 11.14 -15.50
C ASN A 40 -41.99 10.77 -16.09
N PHE A 41 -41.12 10.06 -15.35
CA PHE A 41 -39.84 9.58 -15.91
C PHE A 41 -40.07 8.53 -16.99
N ALA A 42 -40.98 7.59 -16.76
CA ALA A 42 -41.25 6.47 -17.66
C ALA A 42 -41.87 6.88 -19.00
N SER A 43 -42.39 8.12 -19.09
CA SER A 43 -43.01 8.71 -20.28
C SER A 43 -42.11 9.71 -21.02
N THR A 44 -40.91 9.99 -20.53
CA THR A 44 -39.97 10.91 -21.19
C THR A 44 -39.20 10.13 -22.28
N PRO A 45 -39.35 10.46 -23.58
CA PRO A 45 -38.64 9.75 -24.64
C PRO A 45 -37.13 9.96 -24.50
N HIS A 46 -36.37 8.88 -24.37
CA HIS A 46 -34.92 8.92 -24.55
C HIS A 46 -34.63 9.05 -26.05
N SER A 47 -34.25 10.25 -26.48
CA SER A 47 -33.86 10.48 -27.87
C SER A 47 -32.67 9.61 -28.22
N SER A 48 -32.74 8.94 -29.37
CA SER A 48 -31.70 8.12 -29.97
C SER A 48 -30.39 8.91 -30.10
N GLY A 49 -29.50 8.78 -29.11
CA GLY A 49 -28.20 9.43 -29.09
C GLY A 49 -27.84 10.03 -27.73
N SER A 50 -27.12 9.24 -26.92
CA SER A 50 -26.15 9.60 -25.87
C SER A 50 -26.30 10.89 -25.03
N SER A 51 -27.46 11.51 -24.90
CA SER A 51 -27.59 12.73 -24.13
C SER A 51 -28.93 12.81 -23.42
N ILE A 52 -28.83 12.82 -22.09
CA ILE A 52 -29.82 13.43 -21.20
C ILE A 52 -30.07 14.87 -21.72
N PRO A 53 -31.31 15.40 -21.67
CA PRO A 53 -31.60 16.78 -22.04
C PRO A 53 -30.61 17.77 -21.41
N LYS A 54 -30.14 18.77 -22.17
CA LYS A 54 -29.17 19.79 -21.71
C LYS A 54 -29.62 20.60 -20.48
N ASP A 55 -30.90 20.55 -20.15
CA ASP A 55 -31.55 21.32 -19.09
C ASP A 55 -31.99 20.40 -17.92
N TRP A 56 -31.20 19.37 -17.60
CA TRP A 56 -31.51 18.43 -16.52
C TRP A 56 -31.29 19.09 -15.15
N ASP A 57 -32.38 19.39 -14.45
CA ASP A 57 -32.35 19.93 -13.09
C ASP A 57 -32.27 18.78 -12.06
N GLU A 58 -31.24 18.79 -11.21
CA GLU A 58 -31.11 17.81 -10.10
C GLU A 58 -32.31 17.90 -9.13
N ASP A 59 -32.98 19.06 -9.06
CA ASP A 59 -34.14 19.30 -8.19
C ASP A 59 -35.48 18.80 -8.74
N ASP A 60 -35.55 18.45 -10.04
CA ASP A 60 -36.82 18.07 -10.70
C ASP A 60 -37.35 16.67 -10.32
N GLN A 61 -36.62 15.89 -9.51
CA GLN A 61 -37.07 14.61 -8.91
C GLN A 61 -37.63 13.59 -9.93
N ILE A 62 -37.22 13.69 -11.20
CA ILE A 62 -37.71 12.82 -12.28
C ILE A 62 -37.04 11.45 -12.17
N ALA A 63 -35.72 11.39 -12.04
CA ALA A 63 -34.96 10.16 -11.83
C ALA A 63 -34.69 9.86 -10.34
N THR A 64 -34.35 8.60 -10.03
CA THR A 64 -34.08 8.15 -8.66
C THR A 64 -32.60 8.30 -8.33
N GLU A 65 -32.23 8.38 -7.05
CA GLU A 65 -30.81 8.44 -6.64
C GLU A 65 -29.99 7.30 -7.21
N VAL A 66 -30.56 6.08 -7.22
CA VAL A 66 -29.87 4.92 -7.77
C VAL A 66 -29.65 5.06 -9.28
N ALA A 67 -30.66 5.54 -10.02
CA ALA A 67 -30.54 5.73 -11.46
C ALA A 67 -29.50 6.82 -11.81
N ASN A 68 -29.48 7.92 -11.03
CA ASN A 68 -28.48 8.98 -11.17
C ASN A 68 -27.08 8.45 -10.89
N PHE A 69 -26.92 7.70 -9.79
CA PHE A 69 -25.64 7.12 -9.43
C PHE A 69 -25.14 6.11 -10.49
N GLU A 70 -26.02 5.23 -10.99
CA GLU A 70 -25.69 4.31 -12.08
C GLU A 70 -25.16 5.07 -13.30
N TYR A 71 -25.80 6.17 -13.69
CA TYR A 71 -25.35 7.02 -14.80
C TYR A 71 -24.04 7.77 -14.50
N GLU A 72 -23.93 8.42 -13.35
CA GLU A 72 -22.71 9.13 -12.94
C GLU A 72 -21.50 8.18 -12.90
N PHE A 73 -21.70 6.98 -12.34
CA PHE A 73 -20.67 5.94 -12.31
C PHE A 73 -20.33 5.46 -13.72
N SER A 74 -21.32 5.24 -14.59
CA SER A 74 -21.10 4.82 -15.98
C SER A 74 -20.23 5.81 -16.75
N ARG A 75 -20.46 7.12 -16.53
CA ARG A 75 -19.62 8.19 -17.07
C ARG A 75 -18.22 8.22 -16.47
N TYR A 76 -18.08 7.95 -15.17
CA TYR A 76 -16.78 7.92 -14.49
C TYR A 76 -15.89 6.78 -15.01
N ILE A 77 -16.41 5.55 -15.13
CA ILE A 77 -15.63 4.39 -15.58
C ILE A 77 -15.59 4.21 -17.11
N GLY A 78 -16.41 4.97 -17.86
CA GLY A 78 -16.46 4.88 -19.32
C GLY A 78 -17.17 3.65 -19.88
N ILE A 79 -17.97 2.95 -19.07
CA ILE A 79 -18.75 1.76 -19.48
C ILE A 79 -20.24 2.15 -19.53
N PRO A 80 -20.99 1.89 -20.61
CA PRO A 80 -22.30 2.51 -20.83
C PRO A 80 -23.38 2.03 -19.86
N TYR A 81 -23.35 0.76 -19.43
CA TYR A 81 -24.38 0.18 -18.59
C TYR A 81 -23.85 -0.16 -17.20
N VAL A 82 -24.56 0.30 -16.19
CA VAL A 82 -24.24 0.07 -14.78
C VAL A 82 -25.51 -0.29 -14.02
N VAL A 83 -25.45 -1.37 -13.23
CA VAL A 83 -26.57 -1.86 -12.41
C VAL A 83 -26.13 -1.91 -10.95
N ALA A 84 -26.80 -1.15 -10.10
CA ALA A 84 -26.53 -1.06 -8.68
C ALA A 84 -27.29 -2.13 -7.87
N VAL A 85 -26.54 -2.89 -7.10
CA VAL A 85 -26.99 -4.01 -6.27
C VAL A 85 -26.56 -3.85 -4.81
N ASN A 86 -27.07 -4.71 -3.92
CA ASN A 86 -26.84 -4.62 -2.48
C ASN A 86 -25.42 -5.02 -2.03
N SER A 87 -24.63 -5.71 -2.83
CA SER A 87 -23.24 -6.09 -2.52
C SER A 87 -22.45 -6.50 -3.76
N CYS A 88 -21.11 -6.48 -3.70
CA CYS A 88 -20.27 -6.99 -4.80
C CYS A 88 -20.35 -8.52 -4.95
N GLY A 89 -20.62 -9.28 -3.88
CA GLY A 89 -20.88 -10.71 -4.00
C GLY A 89 -22.15 -10.98 -4.81
N SER A 90 -23.20 -10.18 -4.58
CA SER A 90 -24.41 -10.21 -5.40
C SER A 90 -24.17 -9.79 -6.85
N ALA A 91 -23.26 -8.83 -7.09
CA ALA A 91 -22.85 -8.43 -8.42
C ALA A 91 -22.18 -9.60 -9.18
N LEU A 92 -21.19 -10.25 -8.55
CA LEU A 92 -20.49 -11.41 -9.12
C LEU A 92 -21.44 -12.58 -9.37
N PHE A 93 -22.34 -12.86 -8.43
CA PHE A 93 -23.37 -13.89 -8.59
C PHE A 93 -24.26 -13.63 -9.82
N ILE A 94 -24.81 -12.41 -9.97
CA ILE A 94 -25.62 -12.06 -11.14
C ILE A 94 -24.79 -12.12 -12.43
N ALA A 95 -23.54 -11.64 -12.41
CA ALA A 95 -22.66 -11.69 -13.57
C ALA A 95 -22.45 -13.14 -14.07
N LEU A 96 -22.22 -14.09 -13.15
CA LEU A 96 -22.09 -15.50 -13.50
C LEU A 96 -23.40 -16.08 -14.08
N LYS A 97 -24.55 -15.74 -13.50
CA LYS A 97 -25.85 -16.16 -14.06
C LYS A 97 -26.12 -15.56 -15.44
N ALA A 98 -25.75 -14.29 -15.66
CA ALA A 98 -25.87 -13.62 -16.95
C ALA A 98 -24.98 -14.26 -18.03
N LEU A 99 -23.79 -14.75 -17.64
CA LEU A 99 -22.87 -15.44 -18.53
C LEU A 99 -23.27 -16.90 -18.82
N GLY A 100 -24.34 -17.39 -18.18
CA GLY A 100 -24.92 -18.71 -18.42
C GLY A 100 -24.35 -19.82 -17.55
N ILE A 101 -23.79 -19.50 -16.37
CA ILE A 101 -23.33 -20.53 -15.43
C ILE A 101 -24.51 -21.34 -14.90
N GLU A 102 -24.40 -22.66 -15.06
CA GLU A 102 -25.34 -23.66 -14.58
C GLU A 102 -24.73 -24.51 -13.46
N HIS A 103 -25.54 -25.41 -12.89
CA HIS A 103 -25.09 -26.27 -11.82
C HIS A 103 -23.99 -27.23 -12.30
N GLY A 104 -22.85 -27.19 -11.62
CA GLY A 104 -21.71 -28.06 -11.90
C GLY A 104 -20.70 -27.49 -12.90
N ASP A 105 -21.00 -26.36 -13.54
CA ASP A 105 -20.05 -25.68 -14.44
C ASP A 105 -18.79 -25.24 -13.70
N GLU A 106 -17.63 -25.42 -14.32
CA GLU A 106 -16.35 -24.98 -13.77
C GLU A 106 -16.13 -23.48 -14.03
N VAL A 107 -15.66 -22.78 -13.00
CA VAL A 107 -15.33 -21.35 -13.07
C VAL A 107 -13.94 -21.14 -12.50
N LEU A 108 -13.02 -20.66 -13.34
CA LEU A 108 -11.65 -20.36 -12.96
C LEU A 108 -11.62 -19.08 -12.11
N THR A 109 -10.79 -19.01 -11.07
CA THR A 109 -10.63 -17.81 -10.24
C THR A 109 -9.30 -17.80 -9.48
N ASN A 110 -8.87 -16.66 -8.96
CA ASN A 110 -7.68 -16.54 -8.11
C ASN A 110 -7.77 -17.40 -6.84
N ALA A 111 -6.65 -18.03 -6.46
CA ALA A 111 -6.48 -18.60 -5.12
C ALA A 111 -6.28 -17.52 -4.04
N PHE A 112 -5.76 -16.35 -4.41
CA PHE A 112 -5.68 -15.18 -3.54
C PHE A 112 -6.74 -14.14 -3.93
N THR A 113 -7.86 -14.15 -3.22
CA THR A 113 -8.97 -13.20 -3.37
C THR A 113 -9.75 -13.11 -2.06
N PHE A 114 -10.89 -12.44 -2.00
CA PHE A 114 -11.79 -12.43 -0.86
C PHE A 114 -12.85 -13.54 -0.98
N THR A 115 -13.22 -14.17 0.14
CA THR A 115 -14.21 -15.27 0.22
C THR A 115 -15.52 -15.02 -0.54
N ALA A 116 -15.92 -13.76 -0.78
CA ALA A 116 -17.11 -13.44 -1.56
C ALA A 116 -17.02 -13.94 -3.01
N VAL A 117 -15.83 -14.02 -3.61
CA VAL A 117 -15.65 -14.49 -4.99
C VAL A 117 -16.00 -15.98 -5.12
N PRO A 118 -15.36 -16.92 -4.41
CA PRO A 118 -15.74 -18.33 -4.48
C PRO A 118 -17.14 -18.61 -3.93
N SER A 119 -17.61 -17.84 -2.94
CA SER A 119 -19.01 -17.92 -2.49
C SER A 119 -19.99 -17.60 -3.62
N SER A 120 -19.69 -16.60 -4.46
CA SER A 120 -20.57 -16.20 -5.58
C SER A 120 -20.62 -17.27 -6.67
N ILE A 121 -19.49 -17.94 -6.93
CA ILE A 121 -19.42 -19.09 -7.84
C ILE A 121 -20.31 -20.23 -7.32
N VAL A 122 -20.16 -20.60 -6.06
CA VAL A 122 -20.96 -21.67 -5.43
C VAL A 122 -22.45 -21.30 -5.42
N HIS A 123 -22.81 -20.06 -5.08
CA HIS A 123 -24.19 -19.60 -5.13
C HIS A 123 -24.79 -19.64 -6.55
N ALA A 124 -23.99 -19.38 -7.58
CA ALA A 124 -24.41 -19.49 -8.98
C ALA A 124 -24.64 -20.93 -9.44
N GLY A 125 -24.20 -21.91 -8.64
CA GLY A 125 -24.22 -23.34 -8.92
C GLY A 125 -22.91 -23.89 -9.49
N GLY A 126 -21.91 -23.02 -9.71
CA GLY A 126 -20.64 -23.40 -10.31
C GLY A 126 -19.64 -24.02 -9.32
N LYS A 127 -18.56 -24.55 -9.87
CA LYS A 127 -17.42 -25.17 -9.17
C LYS A 127 -16.17 -24.31 -9.35
N PRO A 128 -15.64 -23.68 -8.28
CA PRO A 128 -14.40 -22.91 -8.37
C PRO A 128 -13.19 -23.78 -8.74
N VAL A 129 -12.42 -23.32 -9.73
CA VAL A 129 -11.11 -23.86 -10.08
C VAL A 129 -10.07 -22.78 -9.80
N TYR A 130 -9.21 -23.02 -8.81
CA TYR A 130 -8.28 -22.01 -8.33
C TYR A 130 -6.99 -21.98 -9.14
N VAL A 131 -6.56 -20.76 -9.48
CA VAL A 131 -5.30 -20.41 -10.12
C VAL A 131 -4.30 -19.88 -9.09
N GLU A 132 -3.06 -20.34 -9.14
CA GLU A 132 -1.96 -19.90 -8.27
C GLU A 132 -1.74 -18.38 -8.32
N CYS A 133 -1.19 -17.80 -7.25
CA CYS A 133 -0.68 -16.43 -7.25
C CYS A 133 0.85 -16.36 -7.19
N SER A 134 1.39 -15.30 -7.78
CA SER A 134 2.82 -14.96 -7.71
C SER A 134 3.16 -14.16 -6.44
N SER A 135 4.46 -13.93 -6.21
CA SER A 135 4.94 -13.07 -5.13
C SER A 135 4.50 -11.60 -5.27
N ASN A 136 4.04 -11.19 -6.45
CA ASN A 136 3.47 -9.86 -6.68
C ASN A 136 1.96 -9.79 -6.43
N TYR A 137 1.36 -10.83 -5.84
CA TYR A 137 -0.08 -10.93 -5.56
C TYR A 137 -1.02 -10.89 -6.77
N VAL A 138 -0.47 -11.06 -7.97
CA VAL A 138 -1.21 -11.28 -9.22
C VAL A 138 -1.28 -12.78 -9.54
N ILE A 139 -2.16 -13.20 -10.44
CA ILE A 139 -2.22 -14.61 -10.85
C ILE A 139 -0.90 -15.07 -11.49
N ASP A 140 -0.58 -16.35 -11.35
CA ASP A 140 0.47 -17.00 -12.12
C ASP A 140 -0.07 -17.35 -13.51
N ILE A 141 0.42 -16.66 -14.54
CA ILE A 141 -0.03 -16.83 -15.94
C ILE A 141 0.25 -18.24 -16.47
N GLU A 142 1.33 -18.89 -16.02
CA GLU A 142 1.64 -20.24 -16.48
C GLU A 142 0.73 -21.27 -15.83
N ASP A 143 0.43 -21.13 -14.54
CA ASP A 143 -0.60 -21.95 -13.90
C ASP A 143 -1.98 -21.71 -14.54
N PHE A 144 -2.32 -20.46 -14.86
CA PHE A 144 -3.57 -20.14 -15.55
C PHE A 144 -3.70 -20.89 -16.89
N LYS A 145 -2.67 -20.87 -17.73
CA LYS A 145 -2.63 -21.64 -18.99
C LYS A 145 -2.84 -23.14 -18.75
N LEU A 146 -2.19 -23.69 -17.73
CA LEU A 146 -2.33 -25.10 -17.37
C LEU A 146 -3.76 -25.44 -16.92
N LYS A 147 -4.38 -24.59 -16.10
CA LYS A 147 -5.76 -24.76 -15.64
C LYS A 147 -6.75 -24.69 -16.80
N VAL A 148 -6.58 -23.75 -17.71
CA VAL A 148 -7.40 -23.66 -18.92
C VAL A 148 -7.28 -24.93 -19.76
N ALA A 149 -6.06 -25.46 -19.94
CA ALA A 149 -5.85 -26.69 -20.69
C ALA A 149 -6.40 -27.94 -19.99
N SER A 150 -6.37 -28.00 -18.66
CA SER A 150 -6.85 -29.16 -17.89
C SER A 150 -8.35 -29.12 -17.59
N HIS A 151 -9.01 -27.98 -17.78
CA HIS A 151 -10.44 -27.77 -17.55
C HIS A 151 -11.13 -27.24 -18.83
N PRO A 152 -11.23 -28.07 -19.89
CA PRO A 152 -11.77 -27.63 -21.18
C PRO A 152 -13.25 -27.23 -21.15
N GLU A 153 -13.98 -27.61 -20.11
CA GLU A 153 -15.39 -27.27 -19.91
C GLU A 153 -15.57 -25.96 -19.12
N ALA A 154 -14.49 -25.33 -18.65
CA ALA A 154 -14.56 -24.06 -17.95
C ALA A 154 -15.07 -22.95 -18.90
N LYS A 155 -16.14 -22.26 -18.50
CA LYS A 155 -16.80 -21.23 -19.34
C LYS A 155 -16.41 -19.81 -18.97
N VAL A 156 -16.01 -19.61 -17.73
CA VAL A 156 -15.77 -18.28 -17.15
C VAL A 156 -14.48 -18.28 -16.34
N PHE A 157 -13.72 -17.20 -16.46
CA PHE A 157 -12.63 -16.85 -15.55
C PHE A 157 -12.99 -15.55 -14.83
N ILE A 158 -12.96 -15.57 -13.50
CA ILE A 158 -13.02 -14.36 -12.68
C ILE A 158 -11.60 -13.96 -12.33
N VAL A 159 -11.13 -12.85 -12.88
CA VAL A 159 -9.89 -12.22 -12.40
C VAL A 159 -10.23 -11.25 -11.27
N SER A 160 -9.75 -11.54 -10.08
CA SER A 160 -9.84 -10.64 -8.93
C SER A 160 -8.61 -9.76 -8.86
N HIS A 161 -8.82 -8.45 -8.94
CA HIS A 161 -7.78 -7.42 -8.78
C HIS A 161 -7.51 -7.18 -7.30
N MET A 162 -7.11 -8.25 -6.61
CA MET A 162 -7.08 -8.33 -5.16
C MET A 162 -6.12 -7.28 -4.59
N ARG A 163 -6.62 -6.48 -3.63
CA ARG A 163 -5.87 -5.34 -3.04
C ARG A 163 -5.31 -4.34 -4.08
N GLY A 164 -5.90 -4.28 -5.27
CA GLY A 164 -5.46 -3.37 -6.33
C GLY A 164 -4.19 -3.83 -7.05
N HIS A 165 -3.76 -5.08 -6.88
CA HIS A 165 -2.72 -5.69 -7.71
C HIS A 165 -3.36 -6.17 -9.02
N ILE A 166 -2.98 -5.51 -10.12
CA ILE A 166 -3.53 -5.75 -11.45
C ILE A 166 -2.67 -6.77 -12.16
N SER A 167 -3.27 -7.90 -12.55
CA SER A 167 -2.59 -8.96 -13.30
C SER A 167 -2.32 -8.52 -14.75
N ASP A 168 -1.51 -9.28 -15.48
CA ASP A 168 -1.27 -9.02 -16.91
C ASP A 168 -2.57 -9.23 -17.72
N LEU A 169 -3.28 -8.13 -17.95
CA LEU A 169 -4.59 -8.15 -18.59
C LEU A 169 -4.50 -8.48 -20.09
N ASP A 170 -3.39 -8.15 -20.75
CA ASP A 170 -3.18 -8.47 -22.15
C ASP A 170 -3.04 -10.00 -22.30
N SER A 171 -2.18 -10.62 -21.49
CA SER A 171 -2.00 -12.08 -21.47
C SER A 171 -3.28 -12.83 -21.07
N ILE A 172 -4.00 -12.35 -20.04
CA ILE A 172 -5.26 -12.98 -19.60
C ILE A 172 -6.30 -12.95 -20.72
N LYS A 173 -6.48 -11.78 -21.35
CA LYS A 173 -7.45 -11.61 -22.41
C LYS A 173 -7.15 -12.52 -23.59
N GLU A 174 -5.89 -12.57 -24.03
CA GLU A 174 -5.45 -13.45 -25.11
C GLU A 174 -5.78 -14.93 -24.82
N ILE A 175 -5.45 -15.42 -23.62
CA ILE A 175 -5.73 -16.81 -23.22
C ILE A 175 -7.24 -17.09 -23.19
N CYS A 176 -8.03 -16.17 -22.63
CA CYS A 176 -9.48 -16.29 -22.58
C CYS A 176 -10.10 -16.35 -23.99
N GLU A 177 -9.67 -15.46 -24.90
CA GLU A 177 -10.16 -15.42 -26.28
C GLU A 177 -9.82 -16.69 -27.06
N GLN A 178 -8.58 -17.19 -26.94
CA GLN A 178 -8.14 -18.42 -27.60
C GLN A 178 -8.89 -19.67 -27.11
N SER A 179 -9.39 -19.64 -25.87
CA SER A 179 -10.02 -20.79 -25.21
C SER A 179 -11.54 -20.68 -25.13
N GLY A 180 -12.14 -19.59 -25.63
CA GLY A 180 -13.59 -19.36 -25.55
C GLY A 180 -14.11 -19.07 -24.13
N ILE A 181 -13.21 -18.73 -23.20
CA ILE A 181 -13.56 -18.44 -21.81
C ILE A 181 -13.98 -16.97 -21.69
N LYS A 182 -15.11 -16.72 -21.03
CA LYS A 182 -15.55 -15.35 -20.74
C LYS A 182 -14.82 -14.81 -19.50
N LEU A 183 -14.39 -13.55 -19.57
CA LEU A 183 -13.66 -12.86 -18.51
C LEU A 183 -14.61 -11.98 -17.68
N VAL A 184 -14.60 -12.19 -16.37
CA VAL A 184 -15.23 -11.33 -15.37
C VAL A 184 -14.13 -10.63 -14.58
N GLU A 185 -14.22 -9.31 -14.44
CA GLU A 185 -13.31 -8.56 -13.59
C GLU A 185 -13.94 -8.26 -12.22
N ASP A 186 -13.41 -8.84 -11.16
CA ASP A 186 -13.70 -8.41 -9.79
C ASP A 186 -12.84 -7.19 -9.44
N CYS A 187 -13.47 -6.03 -9.51
CA CYS A 187 -12.89 -4.70 -9.30
C CYS A 187 -13.19 -4.15 -7.90
N ALA A 188 -13.52 -5.01 -6.93
CA ALA A 188 -13.84 -4.59 -5.57
C ALA A 188 -12.71 -3.83 -4.87
N HIS A 189 -11.46 -3.90 -5.35
CA HIS A 189 -10.28 -3.25 -4.78
C HIS A 189 -9.51 -2.38 -5.78
N SER A 190 -10.04 -2.15 -6.99
CA SER A 190 -9.29 -1.53 -8.09
C SER A 190 -10.00 -0.33 -8.74
N LEU A 191 -11.05 0.22 -8.11
CA LEU A 191 -11.66 1.46 -8.58
C LEU A 191 -10.60 2.57 -8.65
N GLY A 192 -10.48 3.22 -9.82
CA GLY A 192 -9.48 4.25 -10.09
C GLY A 192 -8.13 3.72 -10.60
N ALA A 193 -7.90 2.40 -10.57
CA ALA A 193 -6.71 1.81 -11.18
C ALA A 193 -6.84 1.79 -12.72
N LYS A 194 -5.70 1.82 -13.42
CA LYS A 194 -5.67 1.75 -14.89
C LYS A 194 -4.65 0.74 -15.40
N TRP A 195 -4.93 0.18 -16.57
CA TRP A 195 -4.04 -0.62 -17.39
C TRP A 195 -3.88 0.03 -18.76
N ASN A 196 -2.67 0.45 -19.13
CA ASN A 196 -2.41 1.18 -20.38
C ASN A 196 -3.36 2.39 -20.55
N ASP A 197 -3.48 3.21 -19.50
CA ASP A 197 -4.37 4.38 -19.39
C ASP A 197 -5.89 4.08 -19.48
N GLN A 198 -6.30 2.82 -19.63
CA GLN A 198 -7.70 2.42 -19.60
C GLN A 198 -8.12 2.02 -18.17
N PRO A 199 -9.32 2.42 -17.70
CA PRO A 199 -9.83 2.01 -16.40
C PRO A 199 -9.88 0.48 -16.26
N VAL A 200 -9.38 -0.04 -15.14
CA VAL A 200 -9.57 -1.47 -14.81
C VAL A 200 -11.08 -1.76 -14.64
N GLY A 201 -11.54 -2.87 -15.23
CA GLY A 201 -12.96 -3.21 -15.31
C GLY A 201 -13.57 -3.09 -16.72
N CYS A 202 -12.83 -2.59 -17.72
CA CYS A 202 -13.27 -2.53 -19.12
C CYS A 202 -12.60 -3.57 -20.05
N HIS A 203 -11.90 -4.55 -19.50
CA HIS A 203 -11.12 -5.54 -20.25
C HIS A 203 -11.87 -6.87 -20.44
N GLY A 204 -12.78 -7.20 -19.51
CA GLY A 204 -13.68 -8.35 -19.61
C GLY A 204 -15.06 -8.03 -20.20
N GLN A 205 -15.92 -9.06 -20.27
CA GLN A 205 -17.31 -8.93 -20.72
C GLN A 205 -18.19 -8.21 -19.67
N ILE A 206 -17.84 -8.33 -18.39
CA ILE A 206 -18.59 -7.79 -17.26
C ILE A 206 -17.64 -7.54 -16.08
N SER A 207 -17.82 -6.43 -15.39
CA SER A 207 -17.04 -6.08 -14.20
C SER A 207 -17.93 -5.83 -13.00
N CYS A 208 -17.40 -6.11 -11.80
CA CYS A 208 -18.12 -6.01 -10.54
C CYS A 208 -17.35 -5.13 -9.57
N PHE A 209 -18.01 -4.16 -8.95
CA PHE A 209 -17.39 -3.24 -8.00
C PHE A 209 -18.08 -3.33 -6.64
N SER A 210 -17.33 -2.96 -5.59
CA SER A 210 -17.82 -2.93 -4.22
C SER A 210 -17.83 -1.51 -3.70
N THR A 211 -18.89 -1.18 -2.95
CA THR A 211 -18.99 0.07 -2.19
C THR A 211 -19.12 -0.19 -0.69
N GLN A 212 -18.61 -1.34 -0.23
CA GLN A 212 -18.57 -1.69 1.19
C GLN A 212 -17.72 -0.66 1.97
N SER A 213 -17.95 -0.51 3.28
CA SER A 213 -17.33 0.54 4.09
C SER A 213 -15.84 0.75 3.97
N TYR A 214 -15.08 -0.27 3.62
CA TYR A 214 -13.63 -0.14 3.50
C TYR A 214 -13.12 -0.16 2.06
N LYS A 215 -13.95 0.28 1.11
CA LYS A 215 -13.61 0.51 -0.29
C LYS A 215 -13.40 2.00 -0.54
N LEU A 216 -12.90 2.34 -1.73
CA LEU A 216 -12.64 3.72 -2.13
C LEU A 216 -13.90 4.60 -2.07
N LEU A 217 -15.05 4.02 -2.44
CA LEU A 217 -16.39 4.57 -2.19
C LEU A 217 -17.07 3.78 -1.07
N ASN A 218 -17.56 4.47 -0.04
CA ASN A 218 -18.17 3.84 1.14
C ASN A 218 -19.66 4.13 1.22
N SER A 219 -20.49 3.08 1.27
CA SER A 219 -21.93 3.18 1.53
C SER A 219 -22.43 2.27 2.65
N GLY A 220 -21.53 1.77 3.51
CA GLY A 220 -21.85 0.65 4.39
C GLY A 220 -21.74 -0.67 3.64
N GLU A 221 -22.75 -0.94 2.83
CA GLU A 221 -22.85 -2.09 1.93
C GLU A 221 -23.35 -1.64 0.56
N GLY A 222 -22.91 -2.33 -0.49
CA GLY A 222 -23.31 -2.05 -1.87
C GLY A 222 -22.38 -2.68 -2.90
N GLY A 223 -22.88 -2.76 -4.14
CA GLY A 223 -22.10 -3.23 -5.28
C GLY A 223 -22.67 -2.74 -6.60
N LEU A 224 -21.86 -2.86 -7.64
CA LEU A 224 -22.18 -2.43 -9.00
C LEU A 224 -21.77 -3.52 -9.98
N ILE A 225 -22.56 -3.68 -11.02
CA ILE A 225 -22.24 -4.48 -12.20
C ILE A 225 -22.08 -3.50 -13.36
N ALA A 226 -21.03 -3.62 -14.16
CA ALA A 226 -20.86 -2.82 -15.36
C ALA A 226 -20.56 -3.71 -16.58
N THR A 227 -21.13 -3.36 -17.73
CA THR A 227 -20.90 -4.04 -19.00
C THR A 227 -21.22 -3.13 -20.18
N SER A 228 -20.64 -3.42 -21.34
CA SER A 228 -20.99 -2.80 -22.62
C SER A 228 -21.94 -3.66 -23.47
N ASP A 229 -22.29 -4.86 -23.01
CA ASP A 229 -23.18 -5.78 -23.72
C ASP A 229 -24.65 -5.55 -23.33
N ASP A 230 -25.49 -5.28 -24.33
CA ASP A 230 -26.91 -4.99 -24.15
C ASP A 230 -27.67 -6.14 -23.46
N THR A 231 -27.37 -7.38 -23.86
CA THR A 231 -28.06 -8.57 -23.34
C THR A 231 -27.66 -8.84 -21.88
N LEU A 232 -26.37 -8.73 -21.56
CA LEU A 232 -25.89 -8.87 -20.19
C LEU A 232 -26.46 -7.77 -19.28
N ALA A 233 -26.49 -6.51 -19.76
CA ALA A 233 -27.06 -5.40 -19.00
C ALA A 233 -28.55 -5.60 -18.73
N ALA A 234 -29.33 -5.97 -19.76
CA ALA A 234 -30.76 -6.24 -19.62
C ALA A 234 -31.04 -7.41 -18.66
N TYR A 235 -30.28 -8.51 -18.76
CA TYR A 235 -30.35 -9.62 -17.83
C TYR A 235 -30.09 -9.16 -16.39
N CYS A 236 -29.00 -8.41 -16.16
CA CYS A 236 -28.62 -7.96 -14.82
C CYS A 236 -29.68 -7.07 -14.17
N ILE A 237 -30.29 -6.15 -14.94
CA ILE A 237 -31.39 -5.29 -14.48
C ILE A 237 -32.59 -6.12 -14.03
N LEU A 238 -33.00 -7.09 -14.85
CA LEU A 238 -34.12 -7.98 -14.56
C LEU A 238 -33.83 -8.86 -13.34
N ALA A 239 -32.67 -9.53 -13.33
CA ALA A 239 -32.22 -10.44 -12.27
C ALA A 239 -32.04 -9.75 -10.91
N ALA A 240 -31.50 -8.52 -10.90
CA ALA A 240 -31.40 -7.69 -9.69
C ALA A 240 -32.78 -7.39 -9.09
N GLY A 241 -33.83 -7.46 -9.89
CA GLY A 241 -35.22 -7.47 -9.45
C GLY A 241 -36.03 -6.30 -9.99
N SER A 242 -35.81 -5.94 -11.26
CA SER A 242 -36.72 -5.14 -12.06
C SER A 242 -37.85 -6.03 -12.61
N TYR A 243 -39.05 -5.89 -12.06
CA TYR A 243 -40.26 -6.55 -12.55
C TYR A 243 -41.16 -5.57 -13.31
N GLU A 244 -42.21 -6.08 -13.96
CA GLU A 244 -43.10 -5.29 -14.83
C GLU A 244 -42.29 -4.48 -15.87
N LYS A 245 -42.38 -3.15 -15.86
CA LYS A 245 -41.59 -2.25 -16.71
C LYS A 245 -40.65 -1.34 -15.91
N LEU A 246 -40.25 -1.75 -14.71
CA LEU A 246 -39.37 -0.97 -13.84
C LEU A 246 -37.98 -0.72 -14.44
N TYR A 247 -37.56 -1.52 -15.43
CA TYR A 247 -36.32 -1.32 -16.16
C TYR A 247 -36.29 0.05 -16.84
N LYS A 248 -37.46 0.61 -17.21
CA LYS A 248 -37.58 1.96 -17.76
C LYS A 248 -37.16 3.08 -16.81
N LYS A 249 -36.99 2.78 -15.52
CA LYS A 249 -36.51 3.73 -14.49
C LYS A 249 -34.99 3.72 -14.32
N HIS A 250 -34.27 2.92 -15.09
CA HIS A 250 -32.81 2.95 -15.17
C HIS A 250 -32.38 3.92 -16.27
N ILE A 251 -31.35 4.73 -15.99
CA ILE A 251 -30.74 5.63 -17.00
C ILE A 251 -29.65 4.89 -17.78
N ALA A 252 -28.76 4.19 -17.07
CA ALA A 252 -27.64 3.44 -17.67
C ALA A 252 -28.08 2.04 -18.16
N ARG A 253 -29.06 1.99 -19.07
CA ARG A 253 -29.64 0.75 -19.63
C ARG A 253 -29.57 0.71 -21.17
N PRO A 254 -29.68 -0.48 -21.78
CA PRO A 254 -29.97 -0.62 -23.20
C PRO A 254 -31.28 0.08 -23.59
N PHE A 255 -31.32 0.66 -24.79
CA PHE A 255 -32.47 1.45 -25.27
C PHE A 255 -33.67 0.58 -25.68
N GLU A 256 -33.42 -0.58 -26.29
CA GLU A 256 -34.45 -1.43 -26.88
C GLU A 256 -35.32 -2.10 -25.82
N ASP A 257 -36.59 -1.68 -25.72
CA ASP A 257 -37.54 -2.25 -24.76
C ASP A 257 -37.89 -3.71 -25.09
N ASP A 258 -37.87 -4.09 -26.38
CA ASP A 258 -38.20 -5.45 -26.84
C ASP A 258 -37.21 -6.49 -26.27
N LEU A 259 -35.92 -6.15 -26.18
CA LEU A 259 -34.90 -6.99 -25.54
C LEU A 259 -35.29 -7.37 -24.10
N PHE A 260 -35.82 -6.41 -23.33
CA PHE A 260 -36.26 -6.67 -21.96
C PHE A 260 -37.50 -7.55 -21.93
N GLU A 261 -38.47 -7.31 -22.82
CA GLU A 261 -39.70 -8.10 -22.87
C GLU A 261 -39.43 -9.55 -23.31
N GLU A 262 -38.47 -9.77 -24.22
CA GLU A 262 -38.02 -11.10 -24.65
C GLU A 262 -37.28 -11.86 -23.53
N LEU A 263 -36.39 -11.20 -22.79
CA LEU A 263 -35.61 -11.85 -21.73
C LEU A 263 -36.43 -12.13 -20.47
N LYS A 264 -37.35 -11.24 -20.09
CA LYS A 264 -38.07 -11.27 -18.80
C LYS A 264 -38.72 -12.61 -18.43
N PRO A 265 -39.36 -13.38 -19.34
CA PRO A 265 -39.89 -14.71 -19.01
C PRO A 265 -38.84 -15.75 -18.61
N HIS A 266 -37.58 -15.52 -18.97
CA HIS A 266 -36.46 -16.46 -18.80
C HIS A 266 -35.47 -16.05 -17.69
N VAL A 267 -35.67 -14.89 -17.06
CA VAL A 267 -34.76 -14.37 -16.02
C VAL A 267 -35.39 -14.50 -14.63
N PRO A 268 -34.83 -15.37 -13.75
CA PRO A 268 -35.23 -15.42 -12.34
C PRO A 268 -34.91 -14.12 -11.61
N ASN A 269 -35.84 -13.63 -10.79
CA ASN A 269 -35.66 -12.44 -9.97
C ASN A 269 -35.03 -12.80 -8.61
N PHE A 270 -33.83 -12.29 -8.33
CA PHE A 270 -33.12 -12.50 -7.07
C PHE A 270 -33.34 -11.39 -6.03
N SER A 271 -33.92 -10.25 -6.44
CA SER A 271 -34.25 -9.12 -5.55
C SER A 271 -33.06 -8.56 -4.75
N LEU A 272 -31.94 -8.33 -5.44
CA LEU A 272 -30.66 -7.84 -4.90
C LEU A 272 -30.46 -6.33 -5.09
N ARG A 273 -31.55 -5.55 -5.17
CA ARG A 273 -31.55 -4.11 -5.47
C ARG A 273 -30.77 -3.27 -4.45
N MET A 274 -30.02 -2.28 -4.92
CA MET A 274 -29.59 -1.13 -4.10
C MET A 274 -30.80 -0.25 -3.74
N ASN A 275 -30.76 0.45 -2.60
CA ASN A 275 -31.78 1.42 -2.18
C ASN A 275 -31.28 2.88 -2.37
N ASN A 276 -32.20 3.87 -2.32
CA ASN A 276 -31.83 5.27 -2.56
C ASN A 276 -30.93 5.89 -1.48
N LEU A 277 -30.95 5.40 -0.23
CA LEU A 277 -30.04 5.91 0.80
C LEU A 277 -28.59 5.55 0.47
N THR A 278 -28.36 4.31 0.04
CA THR A 278 -27.05 3.83 -0.39
C THR A 278 -26.52 4.67 -1.56
N ALA A 279 -27.35 4.95 -2.57
CA ALA A 279 -26.94 5.79 -3.68
C ALA A 279 -26.70 7.26 -3.27
N ALA A 280 -27.57 7.85 -2.43
CA ALA A 280 -27.42 9.23 -1.97
C ALA A 280 -26.10 9.49 -1.24
N VAL A 281 -25.61 8.51 -0.46
CA VAL A 281 -24.29 8.64 0.18
C VAL A 281 -23.13 8.44 -0.79
N LEU A 282 -23.33 7.72 -1.90
CA LEU A 282 -22.28 7.43 -2.89
C LEU A 282 -22.06 8.57 -3.88
N ARG A 283 -23.13 9.17 -4.42
CA ARG A 283 -23.03 10.17 -5.50
C ARG A 283 -22.01 11.28 -5.21
N PRO A 284 -22.03 11.94 -4.03
CA PRO A 284 -21.08 13.02 -3.75
C PRO A 284 -19.63 12.56 -3.58
N GLN A 285 -19.38 11.26 -3.37
CA GLN A 285 -18.02 10.74 -3.25
C GLN A 285 -17.33 10.60 -4.61
N LEU A 286 -18.09 10.47 -5.72
CA LEU A 286 -17.52 10.31 -7.05
C LEU A 286 -16.62 11.47 -7.46
N GLU A 287 -17.02 12.70 -7.13
CA GLU A 287 -16.26 13.93 -7.40
C GLU A 287 -14.85 13.92 -6.82
N PHE A 288 -14.65 13.23 -5.69
CA PHE A 288 -13.37 13.20 -4.97
C PHE A 288 -12.53 11.96 -5.27
N THR A 289 -13.00 11.06 -6.13
CA THR A 289 -12.37 9.73 -6.33
C THR A 289 -10.92 9.86 -6.80
N ASP A 290 -10.67 10.68 -7.82
CA ASP A 290 -9.32 10.83 -8.40
C ASP A 290 -8.33 11.51 -7.45
N GLN A 291 -8.81 12.48 -6.65
CA GLN A 291 -8.00 13.09 -5.59
C GLN A 291 -7.67 12.06 -4.51
N LYS A 292 -8.64 11.25 -4.07
CA LYS A 292 -8.41 10.16 -3.10
C LYS A 292 -7.38 9.15 -3.60
N VAL A 293 -7.44 8.77 -4.89
CA VAL A 293 -6.46 7.87 -5.51
C VAL A 293 -5.06 8.46 -5.42
N THR A 294 -4.92 9.73 -5.77
CA THR A 294 -3.64 10.47 -5.72
C THR A 294 -3.10 10.52 -4.29
N ASP A 295 -3.93 10.92 -3.32
CA ASP A 295 -3.56 11.03 -1.91
C ASP A 295 -3.17 9.66 -1.32
N ASN A 296 -3.92 8.61 -1.67
CA ASN A 296 -3.59 7.25 -1.22
C ASN A 296 -2.29 6.74 -1.83
N LEU A 297 -2.02 7.06 -3.09
CA LEU A 297 -0.77 6.68 -3.76
C LEU A 297 0.43 7.33 -3.08
N GLN A 298 0.35 8.62 -2.73
CA GLN A 298 1.40 9.29 -1.97
C GLN A 298 1.67 8.62 -0.62
N ARG A 299 0.61 8.28 0.14
CA ARG A 299 0.75 7.54 1.41
C ARG A 299 1.38 6.15 1.21
N TYR A 300 0.95 5.45 0.17
CA TYR A 300 1.47 4.14 -0.20
C TYR A 300 2.97 4.22 -0.51
N GLU A 301 3.38 5.14 -1.38
CA GLU A 301 4.76 5.30 -1.82
C GLU A 301 5.69 5.69 -0.67
N GLN A 302 5.25 6.59 0.21
CA GLN A 302 6.04 6.98 1.37
C GLN A 302 6.28 5.79 2.30
N LEU A 303 5.22 5.07 2.70
CA LEU A 303 5.40 3.93 3.61
C LEU A 303 6.17 2.78 2.95
N ALA A 304 5.89 2.51 1.66
CA ALA A 304 6.61 1.52 0.88
C ALA A 304 8.11 1.84 0.83
N ARG A 305 8.50 3.09 0.57
CA ARG A 305 9.90 3.53 0.58
C ARG A 305 10.57 3.28 1.93
N ILE A 306 9.88 3.59 3.03
CA ILE A 306 10.43 3.41 4.38
C ILE A 306 10.69 1.92 4.67
N ILE A 307 9.68 1.06 4.47
CA ILE A 307 9.78 -0.34 4.90
C ILE A 307 10.54 -1.22 3.90
N ASN A 308 10.50 -0.90 2.61
CA ASN A 308 11.21 -1.65 1.57
C ASN A 308 12.74 -1.37 1.59
N SER A 309 13.22 -0.45 2.42
CA SER A 309 14.65 -0.29 2.71
C SER A 309 15.22 -1.46 3.52
N VAL A 310 14.35 -2.31 4.09
CA VAL A 310 14.74 -3.47 4.89
C VAL A 310 14.88 -4.71 4.01
N ARG A 311 16.05 -5.37 4.04
CA ARG A 311 16.30 -6.61 3.26
C ARG A 311 15.31 -7.76 3.50
N ASN A 312 14.67 -7.76 4.67
CA ASN A 312 13.70 -8.77 5.10
C ASN A 312 12.25 -8.38 4.78
N ILE A 313 12.02 -7.24 4.13
CA ILE A 313 10.70 -6.81 3.67
C ILE A 313 10.74 -6.67 2.15
N HIS A 314 9.73 -7.22 1.48
CA HIS A 314 9.52 -6.98 0.06
C HIS A 314 8.14 -6.40 -0.19
N VAL A 315 8.09 -5.20 -0.75
CA VAL A 315 6.85 -4.61 -1.27
C VAL A 315 6.70 -5.03 -2.74
N PRO A 316 5.57 -5.67 -3.12
CA PRO A 316 5.29 -6.09 -4.49
C PRO A 316 5.42 -4.96 -5.51
N THR A 317 6.07 -5.27 -6.62
CA THR A 317 6.15 -4.35 -7.76
C THR A 317 4.89 -4.46 -8.64
N SER A 318 4.56 -3.38 -9.34
CA SER A 318 3.53 -3.41 -10.40
C SER A 318 4.19 -3.56 -11.77
N LEU A 319 3.43 -4.10 -12.73
CA LEU A 319 3.79 -4.03 -14.14
C LEU A 319 3.81 -2.57 -14.62
N PRO A 320 4.68 -2.19 -15.57
CA PRO A 320 4.78 -0.81 -16.08
C PRO A 320 3.47 -0.20 -16.60
N GLN A 321 2.56 -1.05 -17.08
CA GLN A 321 1.25 -0.69 -17.61
C GLN A 321 0.26 -0.22 -16.53
N VAL A 322 0.55 -0.50 -15.25
CA VAL A 322 -0.39 -0.33 -14.14
C VAL A 322 -0.23 1.04 -13.50
N GLN A 323 -1.33 1.80 -13.46
CA GLN A 323 -1.50 2.92 -12.53
C GLN A 323 -2.30 2.43 -11.33
N ARG A 324 -1.70 2.48 -10.13
CA ARG A 324 -2.30 1.94 -8.90
C ARG A 324 -3.32 2.91 -8.30
N ALA A 325 -4.34 2.33 -7.67
CA ALA A 325 -5.27 3.05 -6.78
C ALA A 325 -5.30 2.35 -5.40
N PRO A 326 -4.21 2.45 -4.61
CA PRO A 326 -4.10 1.69 -3.37
C PRO A 326 -5.05 2.22 -2.28
N ASP A 327 -5.51 1.35 -1.39
CA ASP A 327 -6.21 1.69 -0.13
C ASP A 327 -5.56 1.02 1.11
N SER A 328 -4.51 0.24 0.86
CA SER A 328 -3.69 -0.47 1.84
C SER A 328 -2.34 -0.84 1.20
N LEU A 329 -1.32 -1.03 2.02
CA LEU A 329 -0.01 -1.53 1.59
C LEU A 329 0.10 -3.02 1.96
N GLN A 330 0.54 -3.85 1.01
CA GLN A 330 0.88 -5.25 1.27
C GLN A 330 2.39 -5.44 1.08
N PHE A 331 2.98 -6.34 1.87
CA PHE A 331 4.41 -6.65 1.81
C PHE A 331 4.67 -8.06 2.35
N ASN A 332 5.77 -8.69 1.94
CA ASN A 332 6.18 -10.00 2.43
C ASN A 332 7.31 -9.86 3.44
N LEU A 333 7.24 -10.64 4.52
CA LEU A 333 8.37 -10.88 5.40
C LEU A 333 9.22 -12.02 4.83
N LEU A 334 10.49 -11.74 4.56
CA LEU A 334 11.45 -12.66 3.94
C LEU A 334 12.41 -13.25 4.97
N GLY A 335 12.60 -14.57 4.90
CA GLY A 335 13.55 -15.29 5.76
C GLY A 335 13.12 -15.42 7.22
N LEU A 336 11.84 -15.18 7.53
CA LEU A 336 11.27 -15.34 8.87
C LEU A 336 10.53 -16.67 9.01
N THR A 337 10.61 -17.27 10.19
CA THR A 337 9.77 -18.41 10.59
C THR A 337 8.34 -17.97 10.91
N GLU A 338 7.38 -18.90 10.94
CA GLU A 338 6.00 -18.58 11.32
C GLU A 338 5.92 -17.97 12.74
N GLU A 339 6.75 -18.45 13.67
CA GLU A 339 6.85 -17.91 15.03
C GLU A 339 7.31 -16.45 15.03
N GLN A 340 8.35 -16.13 14.25
CA GLN A 340 8.85 -14.75 14.11
C GLN A 340 7.83 -13.84 13.45
N VAL A 341 7.09 -14.32 12.44
CA VAL A 341 5.97 -13.56 11.84
C VAL A 341 4.90 -13.26 12.89
N ASN A 342 4.52 -14.24 13.72
CA ASN A 342 3.54 -14.03 14.79
C ASN A 342 4.03 -13.03 15.84
N GLN A 343 5.30 -13.13 16.24
CA GLN A 343 5.93 -12.19 17.16
C GLN A 343 5.94 -10.78 16.57
N PHE A 344 6.28 -10.63 15.29
CA PHE A 344 6.28 -9.33 14.60
C PHE A 344 4.91 -8.65 14.62
N ILE A 345 3.84 -9.40 14.32
CA ILE A 345 2.46 -8.87 14.36
C ILE A 345 2.05 -8.50 15.79
N LEU A 346 2.42 -9.32 16.78
CA LEU A 346 2.11 -9.06 18.17
C LEU A 346 2.80 -7.79 18.69
N GLU A 347 4.11 -7.66 18.44
CA GLU A 347 4.92 -6.55 18.95
C GLU A 347 4.62 -5.21 18.24
N THR A 348 4.35 -5.23 16.93
CA THR A 348 3.82 -4.04 16.23
C THR A 348 2.45 -3.65 16.77
N GLY A 349 1.57 -4.62 17.01
CA GLY A 349 0.24 -4.41 17.59
C GLY A 349 0.27 -3.80 19.00
N LYS A 350 1.20 -4.24 19.87
CA LYS A 350 1.44 -3.64 21.20
C LYS A 350 1.83 -2.16 21.12
N ARG A 351 2.40 -1.72 19.99
CA ARG A 351 2.77 -0.32 19.71
C ARG A 351 1.73 0.42 18.87
N GLY A 352 0.56 -0.17 18.67
CA GLY A 352 -0.58 0.44 17.98
C GLY A 352 -0.57 0.29 16.45
N VAL A 353 0.45 -0.35 15.87
CA VAL A 353 0.51 -0.62 14.43
C VAL A 353 -0.13 -1.98 14.16
N THR A 354 -1.36 -1.97 13.64
CA THR A 354 -2.11 -3.20 13.36
C THR A 354 -1.79 -3.72 11.96
N ILE A 355 -1.23 -4.92 11.89
CA ILE A 355 -0.88 -5.61 10.64
C ILE A 355 -1.62 -6.94 10.60
N GLN A 356 -2.17 -7.29 9.44
CA GLN A 356 -2.78 -8.61 9.21
C GLN A 356 -1.85 -9.49 8.39
N VAL A 357 -1.94 -10.81 8.57
CA VAL A 357 -1.26 -11.80 7.73
C VAL A 357 -2.31 -12.61 6.97
N PHE A 358 -2.14 -12.77 5.66
CA PHE A 358 -3.15 -13.43 4.83
C PHE A 358 -3.24 -14.93 5.07
N GLY A 359 -2.13 -15.63 5.29
CA GLY A 359 -2.07 -17.10 5.44
C GLY A 359 -2.59 -17.65 6.78
N LYS A 360 -3.43 -16.91 7.50
CA LYS A 360 -3.99 -17.33 8.80
C LYS A 360 -5.30 -18.09 8.64
N ALA A 361 -5.57 -19.01 9.57
CA ALA A 361 -6.72 -19.94 9.53
C ALA A 361 -8.09 -19.25 9.65
N ASP A 362 -8.14 -18.00 10.12
CA ASP A 362 -9.35 -17.19 10.23
C ASP A 362 -9.43 -16.11 9.14
N ASN A 363 -8.43 -15.99 8.26
CA ASN A 363 -8.39 -14.96 7.25
C ASN A 363 -9.32 -15.31 6.07
N SER A 364 -10.27 -14.44 5.77
CA SER A 364 -11.21 -14.62 4.65
C SER A 364 -10.57 -14.60 3.26
N ARG A 365 -9.26 -14.32 3.17
CA ARG A 365 -8.51 -14.25 1.90
C ARG A 365 -7.64 -15.47 1.63
N TYR A 366 -7.63 -16.44 2.55
CA TYR A 366 -6.84 -17.64 2.41
C TYR A 366 -7.69 -18.78 1.88
N TYR A 367 -7.32 -19.32 0.71
CA TYR A 367 -8.10 -20.33 0.01
C TYR A 367 -8.43 -21.58 0.86
N LYS A 368 -7.54 -21.95 1.79
CA LYS A 368 -7.75 -23.11 2.68
C LYS A 368 -8.96 -22.97 3.59
N ASN A 369 -9.44 -21.74 3.81
CA ASN A 369 -10.58 -21.45 4.66
C ASN A 369 -11.92 -21.51 3.89
N TRP A 370 -11.91 -21.72 2.58
CA TRP A 370 -13.10 -21.80 1.74
C TRP A 370 -13.57 -23.25 1.52
N GLN A 371 -13.64 -24.05 2.58
CA GLN A 371 -13.94 -25.50 2.50
C GLN A 371 -15.32 -25.83 1.88
N TYR A 372 -16.22 -24.85 1.75
CA TYR A 372 -17.49 -25.00 1.04
C TYR A 372 -17.34 -25.02 -0.51
N SER A 373 -16.14 -24.72 -1.03
CA SER A 373 -15.90 -24.47 -2.45
C SER A 373 -15.13 -25.58 -3.17
N PHE A 374 -14.73 -26.63 -2.46
CA PHE A 374 -14.01 -27.78 -2.99
C PHE A 374 -14.27 -29.01 -2.12
N GLU A 375 -14.21 -30.20 -2.70
CA GLU A 375 -14.29 -31.46 -1.95
C GLU A 375 -12.92 -31.80 -1.35
N ASP A 376 -11.88 -31.78 -2.19
CA ASP A 376 -10.49 -31.96 -1.79
C ASP A 376 -9.75 -30.62 -1.77
N LEU A 377 -8.86 -30.45 -0.80
CA LEU A 377 -8.05 -29.23 -0.70
C LEU A 377 -7.15 -29.08 -1.95
N PRO A 378 -7.25 -27.98 -2.72
CA PRO A 378 -6.44 -27.80 -3.91
C PRO A 378 -4.95 -27.66 -3.57
N SER A 379 -4.10 -28.28 -4.38
CA SER A 379 -2.65 -28.14 -4.31
C SER A 379 -2.23 -26.81 -4.95
N LEU A 380 -1.87 -25.84 -4.09
CA LEU A 380 -1.53 -24.46 -4.45
C LEU A 380 -0.30 -24.02 -3.65
N GLU A 381 0.83 -24.69 -3.88
CA GLU A 381 2.05 -24.51 -3.09
C GLU A 381 2.68 -23.12 -3.28
N LYS A 382 2.57 -22.50 -4.46
CA LYS A 382 3.08 -21.14 -4.69
C LYS A 382 2.29 -20.13 -3.87
N THR A 383 0.96 -20.18 -3.95
CA THR A 383 0.06 -19.32 -3.19
C THR A 383 0.28 -19.48 -1.69
N LYS A 384 0.37 -20.73 -1.21
CA LYS A 384 0.65 -21.02 0.20
C LYS A 384 1.98 -20.42 0.64
N ALA A 385 3.05 -20.58 -0.14
CA ALA A 385 4.36 -20.02 0.20
C ALA A 385 4.35 -18.49 0.28
N VAL A 386 3.55 -17.83 -0.57
CA VAL A 386 3.38 -16.37 -0.56
C VAL A 386 2.57 -15.91 0.66
N LEU A 387 1.41 -16.52 0.91
CA LEU A 387 0.44 -15.98 1.89
C LEU A 387 0.86 -16.15 3.36
N VAL A 388 1.70 -17.13 3.69
CA VAL A 388 2.14 -17.36 5.08
C VAL A 388 2.90 -16.19 5.71
N SER A 389 3.55 -15.36 4.89
CA SER A 389 4.28 -14.17 5.33
C SER A 389 3.80 -12.87 4.66
N ALA A 390 2.71 -12.93 3.91
CA ALA A 390 2.10 -11.78 3.26
C ALA A 390 1.32 -10.95 4.27
N CYS A 391 1.84 -9.75 4.54
CA CYS A 391 1.30 -8.77 5.46
C CYS A 391 0.41 -7.75 4.73
N ASP A 392 -0.53 -7.17 5.46
CA ASP A 392 -1.44 -6.13 4.99
C ASP A 392 -1.64 -5.06 6.06
N ILE A 393 -1.47 -3.81 5.66
CA ILE A 393 -1.68 -2.64 6.52
C ILE A 393 -2.57 -1.62 5.81
N ARG A 394 -3.64 -1.19 6.49
CA ARG A 394 -4.55 -0.15 5.99
C ARG A 394 -3.86 1.22 5.98
N LEU A 395 -4.24 2.07 5.02
CA LEU A 395 -3.78 3.46 4.93
C LEU A 395 -4.97 4.45 4.90
N PRO A 396 -5.66 4.66 6.03
CA PRO A 396 -6.76 5.63 6.11
C PRO A 396 -6.32 7.05 5.72
N SER A 397 -7.25 7.83 5.16
CA SER A 397 -7.03 9.24 4.79
C SER A 397 -6.61 10.15 5.96
N SER A 398 -6.92 9.76 7.20
CA SER A 398 -6.54 10.48 8.41
C SER A 398 -5.03 10.45 8.74
N PHE A 399 -4.24 9.67 7.99
CA PHE A 399 -2.80 9.55 8.19
C PHE A 399 -2.06 10.61 7.36
N ASN A 400 -1.14 11.32 8.03
CA ASN A 400 -0.24 12.30 7.42
C ASN A 400 1.20 11.73 7.32
N SER A 401 2.13 12.54 6.81
CA SER A 401 3.54 12.13 6.65
C SER A 401 4.18 11.67 7.97
N ASP A 402 3.96 12.38 9.07
CA ASP A 402 4.52 12.02 10.39
C ASP A 402 3.99 10.68 10.91
N ASP A 403 2.70 10.41 10.67
CA ASP A 403 2.09 9.12 11.00
C ASP A 403 2.78 7.99 10.24
N LEU A 404 3.03 8.16 8.94
CA LEU A 404 3.69 7.15 8.11
C LEU A 404 5.15 6.94 8.51
N ASN A 405 5.86 8.02 8.84
CA ASN A 405 7.23 7.94 9.37
C ASN A 405 7.25 7.16 10.69
N LEU A 406 6.32 7.42 11.60
CA LEU A 406 6.21 6.70 12.87
C LEU A 406 5.83 5.21 12.66
N ILE A 407 4.89 4.92 11.76
CA ILE A 407 4.50 3.54 11.42
C ILE A 407 5.69 2.78 10.84
N GLY A 408 6.39 3.36 9.87
CA GLY A 408 7.59 2.79 9.26
C GLY A 408 8.69 2.55 10.30
N TYR A 409 8.94 3.52 11.18
CA TYR A 409 9.87 3.38 12.30
C TYR A 409 9.52 2.20 13.21
N ILE A 410 8.24 2.07 13.60
CA ILE A 410 7.77 0.98 14.46
C ILE A 410 7.97 -0.37 13.78
N ILE A 411 7.60 -0.49 12.49
CA ILE A 411 7.77 -1.72 11.70
C ILE A 411 9.23 -2.14 11.67
N LYS A 412 10.13 -1.22 11.30
CA LYS A 412 11.56 -1.48 11.22
C LYS A 412 12.16 -1.84 12.57
N ASP A 413 11.87 -1.06 13.60
CA ASP A 413 12.37 -1.26 14.96
C ASP A 413 11.94 -2.61 15.55
N VAL A 414 10.67 -3.01 15.38
CA VAL A 414 10.20 -4.33 15.82
C VAL A 414 10.88 -5.46 15.05
N LEU A 415 10.96 -5.34 13.72
CA LEU A 415 11.58 -6.37 12.88
C LEU A 415 13.06 -6.56 13.23
N TYR A 416 13.83 -5.47 13.34
CA TYR A 416 15.23 -5.55 13.69
C TYR A 416 15.48 -6.17 15.07
N LYS A 417 14.61 -5.90 16.06
CA LYS A 417 14.69 -6.54 17.39
C LYS A 417 14.53 -8.05 17.30
N ILE A 418 13.50 -8.54 16.60
CA ILE A 418 13.25 -9.97 16.40
C ILE A 418 14.43 -10.64 15.69
N LEU A 419 15.03 -9.97 14.70
CA LEU A 419 16.21 -10.49 13.99
C LEU A 419 17.43 -10.55 14.92
N SER A 420 17.65 -9.52 15.75
CA SER A 420 18.81 -9.44 16.65
C SER A 420 18.78 -10.47 17.79
N GLU A 421 17.60 -10.80 18.34
CA GLU A 421 17.44 -11.77 19.43
C GLU A 421 17.96 -13.18 19.06
N ASN A 422 18.02 -13.50 17.76
CA ASN A 422 18.47 -14.79 17.25
C ASN A 422 19.98 -14.85 16.98
N ASN A 423 20.72 -13.75 17.15
CA ASN A 423 22.16 -13.70 16.99
C ASN A 423 22.80 -12.77 18.05
N PRO A 424 22.85 -13.19 19.32
CA PRO A 424 23.22 -12.34 20.45
C PRO A 424 24.73 -12.00 20.51
N GLN A 425 25.50 -12.29 19.46
CA GLN A 425 26.93 -12.01 19.46
C GLN A 425 27.18 -10.52 19.34
N ASP A 426 27.43 -9.89 20.49
CA ASP A 426 28.17 -8.64 20.54
C ASP A 426 29.57 -8.88 19.97
N TYR A 427 29.90 -8.14 18.91
CA TYR A 427 31.24 -7.95 18.36
C TYR A 427 32.22 -9.12 18.59
N PRO A 428 32.28 -10.14 17.71
CA PRO A 428 33.34 -11.15 17.77
C PRO A 428 34.75 -10.53 17.68
N SER A 429 34.86 -9.34 17.09
CA SER A 429 36.09 -8.67 16.65
C SER A 429 36.08 -7.13 16.83
N GLY A 430 35.02 -6.58 17.43
CA GLY A 430 34.75 -5.14 17.46
C GLY A 430 35.90 -4.33 18.05
N LEU A 431 36.15 -3.17 17.44
CA LEU A 431 37.16 -2.16 17.77
C LEU A 431 37.20 -1.76 19.27
N SER A 432 37.68 -2.67 20.12
CA SER A 432 38.22 -2.44 21.46
C SER A 432 39.75 -2.35 21.43
N THR A 433 40.33 -2.50 20.24
CA THR A 433 41.76 -2.41 19.97
C THR A 433 42.17 -0.95 20.06
N PHE A 434 43.12 -0.66 20.94
CA PHE A 434 43.81 0.62 20.98
C PHE A 434 44.58 0.78 19.67
N PHE A 435 44.38 1.89 18.95
CA PHE A 435 45.16 2.25 17.76
C PHE A 435 46.18 3.30 18.14
N GLU A 436 47.42 3.14 17.69
CA GLU A 436 48.51 4.08 17.94
C GLU A 436 48.58 5.17 16.85
N THR A 437 48.07 4.90 15.64
CA THR A 437 48.13 5.83 14.48
C THR A 437 46.85 5.81 13.62
N THR A 438 46.61 6.89 12.86
CA THR A 438 45.48 6.95 11.91
C THR A 438 45.62 5.95 10.76
N GLU A 439 46.85 5.64 10.34
CA GLU A 439 47.14 4.63 9.32
C GLU A 439 46.65 3.23 9.72
N GLU A 440 46.84 2.82 10.98
CA GLU A 440 46.33 1.54 11.50
C GLU A 440 44.80 1.47 11.49
N VAL A 441 44.15 2.60 11.78
CA VAL A 441 42.68 2.72 11.71
C VAL A 441 42.23 2.51 10.26
N LYS A 442 42.86 3.19 9.30
CA LYS A 442 42.54 3.10 7.88
C LYS A 442 42.67 1.67 7.32
N GLU A 443 43.80 1.01 7.53
CA GLU A 443 44.03 -0.36 7.03
C GLU A 443 43.00 -1.37 7.58
N LYS A 444 42.61 -1.20 8.85
CA LYS A 444 41.57 -2.04 9.46
C LYS A 444 40.20 -1.81 8.83
N TYR A 445 39.80 -0.56 8.60
CA TYR A 445 38.52 -0.27 7.94
C TYR A 445 38.49 -0.74 6.48
N ASP A 446 39.59 -0.61 5.74
CA ASP A 446 39.68 -1.12 4.36
C ASP A 446 39.50 -2.66 4.32
N THR A 447 40.05 -3.38 5.29
CA THR A 447 39.89 -4.85 5.41
C THR A 447 38.50 -5.25 5.92
N TRP A 448 37.92 -4.44 6.81
CA TRP A 448 36.63 -4.73 7.44
C TRP A 448 35.44 -4.43 6.54
N ALA A 449 35.59 -3.54 5.55
CA ALA A 449 34.54 -3.10 4.64
C ALA A 449 33.79 -4.25 3.95
N ASP A 450 34.45 -5.36 3.65
CA ASP A 450 33.86 -6.52 2.96
C ASP A 450 32.92 -7.36 3.86
N PHE A 451 33.07 -7.25 5.18
CA PHE A 451 32.24 -7.95 6.18
C PHE A 451 31.35 -7.01 6.99
N TYR A 452 31.59 -5.69 6.88
CA TYR A 452 30.98 -4.63 7.66
C TYR A 452 29.45 -4.70 7.70
N ASP A 453 28.79 -4.71 6.53
CA ASP A 453 27.32 -4.76 6.45
C ASP A 453 26.76 -5.99 7.18
N LYS A 454 27.37 -7.17 6.97
CA LYS A 454 26.89 -8.42 7.55
C LYS A 454 26.96 -8.40 9.07
N GLU A 455 28.08 -7.95 9.64
CA GLU A 455 28.23 -7.86 11.10
C GLU A 455 27.25 -6.84 11.72
N HIS A 456 27.02 -5.69 11.07
CA HIS A 456 26.13 -4.65 11.57
C HIS A 456 24.63 -5.01 11.44
N TYR A 457 24.26 -5.81 10.45
CA TYR A 457 22.89 -6.33 10.34
C TYR A 457 22.56 -7.33 11.45
N ASP A 458 23.56 -8.08 11.92
CA ASP A 458 23.34 -9.21 12.82
C ASP A 458 23.50 -8.84 14.30
N ASN A 459 24.12 -7.69 14.63
CA ASN A 459 24.38 -7.26 16.01
C ASN A 459 23.41 -6.21 16.57
N GLY A 460 22.44 -5.71 15.79
CA GLY A 460 21.44 -4.74 16.24
C GLY A 460 21.70 -3.27 15.83
N TRP A 461 22.81 -2.96 15.15
CA TRP A 461 23.13 -1.61 14.68
C TRP A 461 22.02 -0.96 13.83
N THR A 462 21.27 -1.75 13.07
CA THR A 462 20.11 -1.27 12.29
C THR A 462 19.02 -0.64 13.14
N ILE A 463 18.84 -1.07 14.40
CA ILE A 463 17.92 -0.45 15.35
C ILE A 463 18.39 0.98 15.67
N LEU A 464 19.69 1.15 15.92
CA LEU A 464 20.30 2.45 16.21
C LEU A 464 20.17 3.38 15.00
N LEU A 465 20.54 2.91 13.80
CA LEU A 465 20.47 3.71 12.57
C LEU A 465 19.05 4.15 12.25
N ASN A 466 18.07 3.24 12.36
CA ASN A 466 16.65 3.56 12.17
C ASN A 466 16.16 4.60 13.18
N HIS A 467 16.60 4.50 14.46
CA HIS A 467 16.26 5.48 15.48
C HIS A 467 16.85 6.86 15.19
N VAL A 468 18.12 6.92 14.78
CA VAL A 468 18.80 8.16 14.42
C VAL A 468 18.10 8.83 13.23
N ALA A 469 17.89 8.10 12.13
CA ALA A 469 17.26 8.63 10.93
C ALA A 469 15.83 9.15 11.19
N TYR A 470 15.01 8.38 11.92
CA TYR A 470 13.66 8.81 12.31
C TYR A 470 13.67 10.05 13.22
N THR A 471 14.59 10.10 14.19
CA THR A 471 14.69 11.23 15.13
C THR A 471 15.02 12.53 14.41
N LEU A 472 15.69 12.48 13.26
CA LEU A 472 16.10 13.65 12.49
C LEU A 472 15.01 14.25 11.61
N VAL A 473 13.95 13.50 11.31
CA VAL A 473 12.83 13.94 10.46
C VAL A 473 12.29 15.32 10.84
N PRO A 474 12.02 15.65 12.12
CA PRO A 474 11.42 16.95 12.48
C PRO A 474 12.37 18.15 12.39
N TYR A 475 13.67 17.93 12.22
CA TYR A 475 14.68 19.00 12.26
C TYR A 475 15.05 19.54 10.88
N LEU A 476 14.73 18.80 9.82
CA LEU A 476 15.17 19.11 8.47
C LEU A 476 14.00 19.37 7.52
N GLN A 477 14.23 20.24 6.56
CA GLN A 477 13.30 20.52 5.48
C GLN A 477 13.60 19.64 4.26
N ASP A 478 12.64 19.52 3.36
CA ASP A 478 12.84 18.87 2.07
C ASP A 478 13.99 19.55 1.30
N GLY A 479 14.93 18.76 0.79
CA GLY A 479 16.11 19.26 0.08
C GLY A 479 17.25 19.75 0.97
N ALA A 480 17.24 19.46 2.27
CA ALA A 480 18.37 19.73 3.16
C ALA A 480 19.66 19.04 2.67
N GLU A 481 20.77 19.76 2.68
CA GLU A 481 22.11 19.26 2.36
C GLU A 481 22.72 18.54 3.57
N ILE A 482 23.06 17.26 3.42
CA ILE A 482 23.49 16.39 4.52
C ILE A 482 24.90 15.85 4.27
N LEU A 483 25.80 15.99 5.25
CA LEU A 483 27.09 15.30 5.26
C LEU A 483 27.07 14.16 6.29
N ASP A 484 27.23 12.93 5.79
CA ASP A 484 27.42 11.72 6.59
C ASP A 484 28.92 11.47 6.82
N ILE A 485 29.34 11.63 8.07
CA ILE A 485 30.72 11.59 8.53
C ILE A 485 31.05 10.19 9.05
N GLY A 486 31.96 9.54 8.33
CA GLY A 486 32.22 8.09 8.42
C GLY A 486 31.07 7.30 7.81
N CYS A 487 30.70 7.65 6.58
CA CYS A 487 29.56 7.06 5.89
C CYS A 487 29.72 5.54 5.66
N GLY A 488 30.94 5.02 5.73
CA GLY A 488 31.24 3.60 5.53
C GLY A 488 30.70 3.11 4.20
N THR A 489 30.00 1.98 4.24
CA THR A 489 29.30 1.36 3.11
C THR A 489 27.87 1.92 2.88
N GLY A 490 27.49 2.98 3.61
CA GLY A 490 26.23 3.72 3.43
C GLY A 490 25.01 3.18 4.19
N LEU A 491 25.20 2.41 5.27
CA LEU A 491 24.07 1.89 6.06
C LEU A 491 23.16 2.99 6.61
N LEU A 492 23.75 4.06 7.15
CA LEU A 492 23.00 5.22 7.63
C LEU A 492 22.32 5.96 6.48
N GLY A 493 23.02 6.16 5.36
CA GLY A 493 22.45 6.78 4.16
C GLY A 493 21.20 6.08 3.67
N ARG A 494 21.18 4.74 3.63
CA ARG A 494 19.98 3.97 3.26
C ARG A 494 18.80 4.26 4.20
N GLU A 495 19.06 4.39 5.51
CA GLU A 495 18.04 4.73 6.50
C GLU A 495 17.54 6.17 6.32
N LEU A 496 18.43 7.14 6.12
CA LEU A 496 18.07 8.53 5.85
C LEU A 496 17.21 8.66 4.59
N ILE A 497 17.63 8.02 3.48
CA ILE A 497 16.88 8.02 2.22
C ILE A 497 15.49 7.41 2.39
N SER A 498 15.36 6.37 3.22
CA SER A 498 14.06 5.74 3.49
C SER A 498 13.04 6.74 4.08
N TYR A 499 13.50 7.70 4.90
CA TYR A 499 12.70 8.77 5.49
C TYR A 499 12.58 10.04 4.61
N GLY A 500 13.18 10.05 3.42
CA GLY A 500 12.98 11.09 2.41
C GLY A 500 14.14 12.06 2.23
N PHE A 501 15.27 11.86 2.90
CA PHE A 501 16.47 12.66 2.67
C PHE A 501 17.14 12.27 1.33
N GLN A 502 17.42 13.24 0.46
CA GLN A 502 17.93 12.98 -0.90
C GLN A 502 19.32 13.55 -1.20
N ASN A 503 19.72 14.63 -0.51
CA ASN A 503 20.98 15.32 -0.79
C ASN A 503 22.05 14.89 0.21
N LEU A 504 22.57 13.68 0.02
CA LEU A 504 23.59 13.10 0.89
C LEU A 504 24.99 13.21 0.26
N HIS A 505 25.92 13.73 1.04
CA HIS A 505 27.37 13.67 0.82
C HIS A 505 28.00 12.76 1.87
N GLY A 506 29.00 11.98 1.47
CA GLY A 506 29.67 11.02 2.34
C GLY A 506 31.14 11.37 2.47
N VAL A 507 31.66 11.39 3.69
CA VAL A 507 33.10 11.48 3.95
C VAL A 507 33.57 10.26 4.75
N ASP A 508 34.65 9.63 4.30
CA ASP A 508 35.23 8.47 4.97
C ASP A 508 36.75 8.42 4.75
N ILE A 509 37.47 7.79 5.68
CA ILE A 509 38.93 7.59 5.60
C ILE A 509 39.29 6.33 4.79
N SER A 510 38.34 5.41 4.62
CA SER A 510 38.48 4.12 3.95
C SER A 510 38.10 4.22 2.47
N GLN A 511 39.06 4.00 1.58
CA GLN A 511 38.80 4.03 0.15
C GLN A 511 37.93 2.83 -0.26
N GLN A 512 38.12 1.67 0.37
CA GLN A 512 37.33 0.48 0.07
C GLN A 512 35.85 0.67 0.46
N SER A 513 35.58 1.34 1.59
CA SER A 513 34.21 1.70 2.00
C SER A 513 33.55 2.58 0.94
N LEU A 514 34.23 3.64 0.48
CA LEU A 514 33.71 4.54 -0.55
C LEU A 514 33.50 3.82 -1.89
N ASN A 515 34.41 2.94 -2.31
CA ASN A 515 34.25 2.13 -3.52
C ASN A 515 33.02 1.21 -3.44
N ASN A 516 32.69 0.69 -2.25
CA ASN A 516 31.50 -0.13 -2.04
C ASN A 516 30.23 0.73 -2.05
N LEU A 517 30.28 1.92 -1.47
CA LEU A 517 29.16 2.87 -1.47
C LEU A 517 28.86 3.44 -2.86
N GLU A 518 29.89 3.74 -3.65
CA GLU A 518 29.75 4.27 -5.02
C GLU A 518 28.89 3.35 -5.90
N LYS A 519 29.03 2.03 -5.75
CA LYS A 519 28.24 1.02 -6.49
C LYS A 519 26.74 1.10 -6.21
N LEU A 520 26.33 1.69 -5.09
CA LEU A 520 24.93 1.82 -4.68
C LEU A 520 24.28 3.09 -5.25
N ASN A 521 25.09 4.06 -5.70
CA ASN A 521 24.62 5.34 -6.26
C ASN A 521 23.60 6.06 -5.35
N LEU A 522 23.88 6.10 -4.03
CA LEU A 522 23.00 6.67 -3.01
C LEU A 522 23.37 8.11 -2.61
N TYR A 523 24.62 8.52 -2.85
CA TYR A 523 25.18 9.81 -2.41
C TYR A 523 25.54 10.67 -3.62
N GLN A 524 25.36 11.98 -3.52
CA GLN A 524 25.70 12.95 -4.57
C GLN A 524 27.21 13.19 -4.69
N GLY A 525 27.94 13.04 -3.58
CA GLY A 525 29.39 13.15 -3.53
C GLY A 525 30.00 12.26 -2.46
N LEU A 526 31.14 11.65 -2.79
CA LEU A 526 31.92 10.80 -1.90
C LEU A 526 33.34 11.37 -1.77
N HIS A 527 33.80 11.55 -0.54
CA HIS A 527 35.01 12.32 -0.23
C HIS A 527 35.94 11.48 0.65
N LEU A 528 37.15 11.20 0.15
CA LEU A 528 38.20 10.52 0.92
C LEU A 528 38.97 11.56 1.74
N GLU A 529 38.52 11.85 2.95
CA GLU A 529 39.10 12.89 3.81
C GLU A 529 39.18 12.44 5.27
N GLU A 530 40.13 13.03 6.00
CA GLU A 530 40.43 12.70 7.39
C GLU A 530 40.00 13.86 8.31
N LEU A 531 39.25 13.54 9.37
CA LEU A 531 38.88 14.53 10.38
C LEU A 531 40.11 15.03 11.14
N GLY A 532 40.14 16.32 11.45
CA GLY A 532 41.29 17.02 12.05
C GLY A 532 42.15 17.78 11.03
N LYS A 533 41.83 17.64 9.73
CA LYS A 533 42.34 18.49 8.64
C LYS A 533 41.21 19.40 8.13
N THR A 534 41.58 20.43 7.38
CA THR A 534 40.60 21.23 6.62
C THR A 534 39.97 20.36 5.55
N LEU A 535 38.64 20.25 5.59
CA LEU A 535 37.84 19.49 4.63
C LEU A 535 37.65 20.31 3.34
N SER A 536 37.42 19.63 2.22
CA SER A 536 37.30 20.27 0.89
C SER A 536 36.00 21.07 0.69
N PHE A 537 35.14 21.11 1.71
CA PHE A 537 33.84 21.76 1.69
C PHE A 537 33.91 23.26 1.95
N ASP A 538 33.00 24.01 1.33
CA ASP A 538 32.84 25.44 1.57
C ASP A 538 32.26 25.69 2.97
N SER A 539 32.46 26.92 3.48
CA SER A 539 31.82 27.33 4.73
C SER A 539 30.30 27.39 4.57
N ASP A 540 29.58 27.04 5.62
CA ASP A 540 28.11 27.07 5.67
C ASP A 540 27.44 26.30 4.51
N GLN A 541 27.98 25.13 4.16
CA GLN A 541 27.50 24.30 3.06
C GLN A 541 26.34 23.36 3.46
N PHE A 542 26.37 22.79 4.66
CA PHE A 542 25.45 21.72 5.06
C PHE A 542 24.40 22.17 6.07
N ASP A 543 23.19 21.64 5.94
CA ASP A 543 22.08 21.81 6.88
C ASP A 543 22.14 20.78 8.03
N LEU A 544 22.69 19.59 7.74
CA LEU A 544 22.97 18.53 8.72
C LEU A 544 24.37 17.97 8.55
N LEU A 545 25.10 17.89 9.66
CA LEU A 545 26.25 17.01 9.81
C LEU A 545 25.84 15.82 10.69
N ILE A 546 26.10 14.59 10.27
CA ILE A 546 25.77 13.40 11.05
C ILE A 546 26.92 12.41 11.17
N SER A 547 27.11 11.81 12.35
CA SER A 547 28.05 10.69 12.53
C SER A 547 27.54 9.68 13.55
N THR A 548 27.51 8.39 13.18
CA THR A 548 27.01 7.32 14.05
C THR A 548 28.10 6.45 14.68
N GLY A 549 29.34 6.50 14.19
CA GLY A 549 30.38 5.51 14.55
C GLY A 549 31.82 5.99 14.57
N VAL A 550 32.10 7.28 14.33
CA VAL A 550 33.48 7.79 14.16
C VAL A 550 34.03 8.42 15.44
N PHE A 551 33.20 9.10 16.22
CA PHE A 551 33.61 9.82 17.43
C PHE A 551 33.88 8.88 18.60
N THR A 552 34.93 8.07 18.47
CA THR A 552 35.48 7.18 19.52
C THR A 552 36.89 7.62 19.90
N ARG A 553 37.37 7.27 21.11
CA ARG A 553 38.67 7.74 21.61
C ARG A 553 39.80 7.46 20.62
N ASN A 554 40.66 8.46 20.40
CA ASN A 554 41.83 8.42 19.53
C ASN A 554 41.56 8.28 18.02
N GLN A 555 40.30 8.37 17.57
CA GLN A 555 39.96 8.36 16.13
C GLN A 555 39.70 9.76 15.55
N VAL A 556 39.25 10.72 16.37
CA VAL A 556 38.90 12.08 15.92
C VAL A 556 39.56 13.11 16.81
N PRO A 557 40.43 13.99 16.27
CA PRO A 557 41.01 15.09 17.03
C PRO A 557 39.93 16.10 17.47
N LEU A 558 40.08 16.71 18.66
CA LEU A 558 39.07 17.63 19.22
C LEU A 558 38.97 18.94 18.42
N GLU A 559 40.06 19.36 17.78
CA GLU A 559 40.10 20.49 16.85
C GLU A 559 39.16 20.33 15.65
N SER A 560 38.71 19.10 15.35
CA SER A 560 37.73 18.85 14.29
C SER A 560 36.41 19.61 14.49
N PHE A 561 36.03 19.94 15.74
CA PHE A 561 34.79 20.68 16.00
C PHE A 561 34.78 22.09 15.39
N GLU A 562 35.93 22.76 15.27
CA GLU A 562 36.03 24.07 14.61
C GLU A 562 35.70 23.96 13.12
N GLU A 563 36.25 22.93 12.48
CA GLU A 563 36.04 22.66 11.07
C GLU A 563 34.59 22.21 10.77
N LEU A 564 34.01 21.37 11.62
CA LEU A 564 32.60 20.99 11.52
C LEU A 564 31.68 22.19 11.69
N SER A 565 32.00 23.09 12.65
CA SER A 565 31.27 24.34 12.80
C SER A 565 31.41 25.25 11.59
N ARG A 566 32.57 25.28 10.92
CA ARG A 566 32.81 26.07 9.71
C ARG A 566 31.89 25.65 8.55
N ILE A 567 31.76 24.35 8.30
CA ILE A 567 31.00 23.82 7.14
C ILE A 567 29.50 23.71 7.40
N LEU A 568 29.07 23.72 8.68
CA LEU A 568 27.66 23.68 9.06
C LEU A 568 27.03 25.08 8.93
N LYS A 569 25.87 25.21 8.30
CA LYS A 569 25.13 26.48 8.19
C LYS A 569 24.72 27.03 9.55
N PRO A 570 24.63 28.36 9.73
CA PRO A 570 23.94 28.94 10.88
C PRO A 570 22.49 28.43 10.92
N GLY A 571 22.04 27.97 12.08
CA GLY A 571 20.75 27.29 12.25
C GLY A 571 20.72 25.81 11.84
N GLY A 572 21.79 25.29 11.22
CA GLY A 572 21.96 23.89 10.88
C GLY A 572 22.25 23.01 12.10
N PHE A 573 22.15 21.69 11.93
CA PHE A 573 22.27 20.71 13.01
C PHE A 573 23.52 19.84 12.88
N PHE A 574 24.14 19.53 14.02
CA PHE A 574 25.13 18.46 14.13
C PHE A 574 24.57 17.36 15.04
N ALA A 575 24.45 16.17 14.47
CA ALA A 575 23.93 14.97 15.13
C ALA A 575 25.04 13.93 15.27
N VAL A 576 25.37 13.54 16.50
CA VAL A 576 26.45 12.59 16.77
C VAL A 576 26.00 11.52 17.75
N VAL A 577 26.33 10.27 17.43
CA VAL A 577 26.15 9.14 18.34
C VAL A 577 27.44 8.90 19.09
N LEU A 578 27.37 8.97 20.41
CA LEU A 578 28.48 8.78 21.33
C LEU A 578 28.29 7.48 22.13
N ARG A 579 29.39 6.81 22.47
CA ARG A 579 29.37 5.66 23.39
C ARG A 579 29.30 6.15 24.83
N ILE A 580 28.45 5.55 25.66
CA ILE A 580 28.29 5.96 27.08
C ILE A 580 29.58 5.71 27.88
N GLU A 581 30.42 4.76 27.53
CA GLU A 581 31.72 4.60 28.20
C GLU A 581 32.64 5.81 27.99
N ASP A 582 32.43 6.54 26.88
CA ASP A 582 33.16 7.75 26.52
C ASP A 582 32.46 9.04 26.99
N ASN A 583 31.47 8.96 27.90
CA ASN A 583 30.44 9.98 28.28
C ASN A 583 30.91 11.44 28.47
N ASP A 584 32.20 11.68 28.52
CA ASP A 584 32.78 12.97 28.78
C ASP A 584 33.80 13.41 27.72
N PHE A 585 34.33 12.52 26.87
CA PHE A 585 35.45 12.87 26.00
C PHE A 585 35.01 13.81 24.87
N TYR A 586 34.06 13.39 24.03
CA TYR A 586 33.53 14.24 22.96
C TYR A 586 32.35 15.11 23.42
N TYR A 587 31.64 14.70 24.47
CA TYR A 587 30.51 15.49 24.97
C TYR A 587 30.93 16.77 25.71
N LYS A 588 32.04 16.78 26.47
CA LYS A 588 32.53 18.02 27.14
C LYS A 588 32.92 19.14 26.16
N PRO A 589 33.62 18.87 25.05
CA PRO A 589 33.81 19.84 23.97
C PRO A 589 32.49 20.41 23.46
N ILE A 590 31.52 19.56 23.12
CA ILE A 590 30.19 20.00 22.66
C ILE A 590 29.55 20.94 23.71
N GLN A 591 29.60 20.59 24.99
CA GLN A 591 29.09 21.45 26.07
C GLN A 591 29.85 22.78 26.19
N THR A 592 31.13 22.81 25.83
CA THR A 592 31.94 24.03 25.85
C THR A 592 31.49 24.99 24.75
N TYR A 593 31.30 24.51 23.52
CA TYR A 593 30.69 25.29 22.43
C TYR A 593 29.28 25.78 22.79
N CYS A 594 28.48 24.94 23.47
CA CYS A 594 27.16 25.36 23.96
C CYS A 594 27.24 26.49 24.99
N LYS A 595 28.24 26.48 25.88
CA LYS A 595 28.44 27.55 26.88
C LYS A 595 28.97 28.84 26.28
N MET A 596 29.76 28.74 25.21
CA MET A 596 30.27 29.89 24.45
C MET A 596 29.16 30.57 23.63
N GLY A 597 28.05 29.87 23.40
CA GLY A 597 26.92 30.37 22.63
C GLY A 597 27.02 30.06 21.14
N ASP A 598 28.08 29.36 20.71
CA ASP A 598 28.27 28.97 19.32
C ASP A 598 27.25 27.92 18.89
N TRP A 599 26.96 26.97 19.79
CA TRP A 599 25.97 25.91 19.59
C TRP A 599 24.89 25.92 20.67
N LYS A 600 23.79 25.21 20.40
CA LYS A 600 22.70 24.98 21.34
C LYS A 600 22.33 23.50 21.34
N GLU A 601 22.35 22.87 22.51
CA GLU A 601 21.86 21.49 22.65
C GLU A 601 20.34 21.44 22.44
N VAL A 602 19.90 20.58 21.52
CA VAL A 602 18.50 20.41 21.13
C VAL A 602 17.95 19.09 21.62
N LEU A 603 18.76 18.03 21.53
CA LEU A 603 18.39 16.69 21.97
C LEU A 603 19.61 15.98 22.57
N LYS A 604 19.37 15.28 23.68
CA LYS A 604 20.26 14.23 24.16
C LYS A 604 19.41 13.02 24.56
N SER A 605 19.56 11.91 23.84
CA SER A 605 18.73 10.71 24.01
C SER A 605 19.58 9.46 24.13
N LYS A 606 19.27 8.61 25.09
CA LYS A 606 19.91 7.29 25.23
C LYS A 606 19.31 6.29 24.25
N ILE A 607 20.19 5.56 23.57
CA ILE A 607 19.89 4.49 22.65
C ILE A 607 20.46 3.19 23.23
N SER A 608 19.58 2.37 23.82
CA SER A 608 19.93 1.06 24.37
C SER A 608 19.55 -0.03 23.38
N VAL A 609 20.55 -0.50 22.64
CA VAL A 609 20.37 -1.45 21.53
C VAL A 609 21.33 -2.64 21.65
N LEU A 610 22.58 -2.40 22.05
CA LEU A 610 23.59 -3.44 22.26
C LEU A 610 23.69 -3.79 23.75
N GLN A 611 23.98 -5.06 24.07
CA GLN A 611 24.23 -5.48 25.45
C GLN A 611 25.60 -5.01 25.94
N SER A 612 26.58 -4.97 25.03
CA SER A 612 27.98 -4.58 25.26
C SER A 612 28.17 -3.09 25.55
N CYS A 613 27.36 -2.21 24.95
CA CYS A 613 27.54 -0.78 25.08
C CYS A 613 26.24 0.01 24.86
N ASN A 614 26.01 1.00 25.72
CA ASN A 614 24.93 1.97 25.51
C ASN A 614 25.43 3.14 24.65
N HIS A 615 24.56 3.69 23.82
CA HIS A 615 24.84 4.85 22.98
C HIS A 615 23.99 6.05 23.40
N GLU A 616 24.46 7.25 23.11
CA GLU A 616 23.70 8.51 23.26
C GLU A 616 23.73 9.28 21.94
N LEU A 617 22.56 9.60 21.40
CA LEU A 617 22.43 10.56 20.31
C LEU A 617 22.38 11.97 20.91
N VAL A 618 23.33 12.81 20.50
CA VAL A 618 23.38 14.23 20.83
C VAL A 618 23.13 15.02 19.55
N VAL A 619 22.16 15.93 19.58
CA VAL A 619 21.86 16.86 18.48
C VAL A 619 22.03 18.27 19.01
N VAL A 620 22.88 19.05 18.33
CA VAL A 620 23.11 20.47 18.59
C VAL A 620 22.79 21.29 17.35
N GLN A 621 22.38 22.53 17.55
CA GLN A 621 22.13 23.51 16.50
C GLN A 621 23.19 24.60 16.54
N LYS A 622 23.73 25.00 15.38
CA LYS A 622 24.64 26.15 15.29
C LYS A 622 23.84 27.45 15.45
N CYS A 623 24.28 28.33 16.35
CA CYS A 623 23.63 29.59 16.67
C CYS A 623 23.90 30.70 15.65
#